data_AF-A0A850M8E9-F1
#
_entry.id   AF-A0A850M8E9-F1
#
_cell.length_a   1.000
_cell.length_b   1.000
_cell.length_c   1.000
_cell.angle_alpha   90.00
_cell.angle_beta   90.00
_cell.angle_gamma   90.00
#
_symmetry.space_group_name_H-M   'P 1'
#
loop_
_entity.id
_entity.type
_entity.pdbx_description
1 polymer ?
#
loop_
_entity_poly.entity_id
_entity_poly.type
_entity_poly.pdbx_seq_one_letter_code
_entity_poly.pdbx_strand_id
1 'polypeptide(L)'
;MTYNPIPHYMQLTNTCGLSSLLMIAKPEGTSIELLLNDIATKMRVEPFYRGRIGWQLAEAYLLMKMCFNRSLAYYLRKTFQDEYSYFKIVLLQQLEDRMNAFLTLKEHDKVSDIRLFLKKGIVRKIAFYEYVFEMKTNLELKMLAYFYGGQQILFPSPDGTGCLFLDGKENKKKLQTLYQHVPDGLIIGLGYHWLAVRGMEQVNKNHYNFLINDPNGEQRIVSSEKIEKNFRFYAFQFAVEKRKKMDAIVRRALKLPKRIKKM
;
A
#
# COMPACT_ATOMS: atom_id res chain seq x y z
N MET A 1 -16.16 -12.22 -18.44
CA MET A 1 -15.74 -12.05 -17.04
C MET A 1 -14.23 -12.06 -16.99
N THR A 2 -13.62 -11.08 -16.33
CA THR A 2 -12.17 -11.07 -16.07
C THR A 2 -11.98 -11.23 -14.57
N TYR A 3 -11.12 -12.16 -14.18
CA TYR A 3 -10.88 -12.49 -12.78
C TYR A 3 -9.40 -12.41 -12.46
N ASN A 4 -9.11 -11.90 -11.27
CA ASN A 4 -7.80 -11.91 -10.67
C ASN A 4 -7.93 -12.67 -9.34
N PRO A 5 -7.49 -13.93 -9.26
CA PRO A 5 -7.61 -14.72 -8.04
C PRO A 5 -6.69 -14.13 -6.97
N ILE A 6 -7.22 -13.19 -6.20
CA ILE A 6 -6.54 -12.53 -5.08
C ILE A 6 -7.08 -13.13 -3.77
N PRO A 7 -6.22 -13.34 -2.77
CA PRO A 7 -6.65 -13.75 -1.44
C PRO A 7 -7.45 -12.62 -0.77
N HIS A 8 -8.20 -12.97 0.27
CA HIS A 8 -8.92 -11.99 1.10
C HIS A 8 -8.22 -11.83 2.46
N TYR A 9 -7.80 -10.61 2.75
CA TYR A 9 -7.11 -10.24 3.98
C TYR A 9 -7.91 -9.23 4.80
N MET A 10 -8.08 -9.51 6.09
CA MET A 10 -8.63 -8.51 7.01
C MET A 10 -7.60 -7.43 7.33
N GLN A 11 -8.06 -6.24 7.68
CA GLN A 11 -7.22 -5.12 8.12
C GLN A 11 -7.14 -5.02 9.65
N LEU A 12 -6.06 -4.40 10.14
CA LEU A 12 -6.09 -3.63 11.39
C LEU A 12 -6.77 -2.28 11.16
N THR A 13 -7.10 -1.57 12.24
CA THR A 13 -7.63 -0.19 12.17
C THR A 13 -6.80 0.69 11.24
N ASN A 14 -7.45 1.29 10.23
CA ASN A 14 -6.87 2.21 9.23
C ASN A 14 -5.76 1.62 8.34
N THR A 15 -5.67 0.28 8.23
CA THR A 15 -4.68 -0.39 7.38
C THR A 15 -5.27 -0.99 6.10
N CYS A 16 -6.50 -0.60 5.71
CA CYS A 16 -7.20 -1.10 4.52
C CYS A 16 -6.38 -0.97 3.25
N GLY A 17 -5.60 0.11 3.10
CA GLY A 17 -4.71 0.33 1.97
C GLY A 17 -3.56 -0.70 1.92
N LEU A 18 -2.96 -0.99 3.06
CA LEU A 18 -1.90 -2.00 3.21
C LEU A 18 -2.46 -3.39 2.88
N SER A 19 -3.59 -3.75 3.51
CA SER A 19 -4.27 -5.02 3.26
C SER A 19 -4.65 -5.19 1.78
N SER A 20 -5.24 -4.16 1.16
CA SER A 20 -5.65 -4.20 -0.25
C SER A 20 -4.46 -4.31 -1.19
N LEU A 21 -3.34 -3.62 -0.90
CA LEU A 21 -2.11 -3.76 -1.67
C LEU A 21 -1.53 -5.17 -1.58
N LEU A 22 -1.50 -5.77 -0.39
CA LEU A 22 -1.07 -7.15 -0.20
C LEU A 22 -1.94 -8.12 -1.01
N MET A 23 -3.26 -7.94 -1.03
CA MET A 23 -4.16 -8.81 -1.81
C MET A 23 -3.80 -8.80 -3.30
N ILE A 24 -3.57 -7.62 -3.89
CA ILE A 24 -3.24 -7.52 -5.32
C ILE A 24 -1.78 -7.91 -5.61
N ALA A 25 -0.86 -7.76 -4.64
CA ALA A 25 0.54 -8.14 -4.78
C ALA A 25 0.78 -9.66 -4.70
N LYS A 26 -0.13 -10.40 -4.05
CA LYS A 26 -0.13 -11.87 -3.87
C LYS A 26 1.21 -12.39 -3.33
N PRO A 27 1.53 -12.10 -2.06
CA PRO A 27 2.82 -12.45 -1.48
C PRO A 27 3.07 -13.96 -1.37
N GLU A 28 2.05 -14.80 -1.15
CA GLU A 28 2.19 -16.24 -0.87
C GLU A 28 3.00 -17.00 -1.94
N GLY A 29 3.97 -17.79 -1.49
CA GLY A 29 4.85 -18.58 -2.35
C GLY A 29 5.88 -17.74 -3.11
N THR A 30 6.01 -16.45 -2.80
CA THR A 30 6.91 -15.53 -3.52
C THR A 30 8.01 -14.97 -2.62
N SER A 31 8.97 -14.24 -3.21
CA SER A 31 10.00 -13.54 -2.43
C SER A 31 9.43 -12.45 -1.54
N ILE A 32 8.24 -11.92 -1.84
CA ILE A 32 7.56 -10.90 -1.02
C ILE A 32 7.15 -11.49 0.32
N GLU A 33 6.56 -12.69 0.35
CA GLU A 33 6.24 -13.37 1.61
C GLU A 33 7.47 -13.52 2.51
N LEU A 34 8.58 -14.02 1.94
CA LEU A 34 9.83 -14.16 2.69
C LEU A 34 10.36 -12.81 3.19
N LEU A 35 10.22 -11.76 2.39
CA LEU A 35 10.64 -10.41 2.76
C LEU A 35 9.82 -9.89 3.94
N LEU A 36 8.50 -9.98 3.85
CA LEU A 36 7.58 -9.51 4.87
C LEU A 36 7.74 -10.29 6.18
N ASN A 37 7.92 -11.60 6.11
CA ASN A 37 8.20 -12.45 7.27
C ASN A 37 9.53 -12.06 7.94
N ASP A 38 10.58 -11.79 7.17
CA ASP A 38 11.87 -11.39 7.72
C ASP A 38 11.81 -9.97 8.34
N ILE A 39 11.05 -9.04 7.75
CA ILE A 39 10.81 -7.71 8.34
C ILE A 39 10.00 -7.84 9.64
N ALA A 40 8.90 -8.58 9.64
CA ALA A 40 8.07 -8.80 10.82
C ALA A 40 8.88 -9.47 11.96
N THR A 41 9.76 -10.40 11.62
CA THR A 41 10.68 -11.03 12.58
C THR A 41 11.68 -10.01 13.14
N LYS A 42 12.27 -9.16 12.29
CA LYS A 42 13.18 -8.09 12.71
C LYS A 42 12.52 -7.11 13.68
N MET A 43 11.25 -6.79 13.44
CA MET A 43 10.44 -5.94 14.31
C MET A 43 10.01 -6.62 15.61
N ARG A 44 10.21 -7.94 15.72
CA ARG A 44 9.72 -8.76 16.84
C ARG A 44 8.20 -8.63 17.00
N VAL A 45 7.47 -8.68 15.88
CA VAL A 45 6.00 -8.67 15.88
C VAL A 45 5.49 -9.78 16.81
N GLU A 46 4.53 -9.42 17.66
CA GLU A 46 3.96 -10.34 18.64
C GLU A 46 3.33 -11.57 17.95
N PRO A 47 3.39 -12.77 18.56
CA PRO A 47 2.97 -14.00 17.90
C PRO A 47 1.54 -13.96 17.33
N PHE A 48 0.62 -13.28 18.01
CA PHE A 48 -0.77 -13.15 17.60
C PHE A 48 -0.97 -12.32 16.32
N TYR A 49 0.01 -11.47 15.98
CA TYR A 49 0.01 -10.69 14.74
C TYR A 49 0.77 -11.40 13.62
N ARG A 50 1.28 -12.62 13.78
CA ARG A 50 2.02 -13.30 12.69
C ARG A 50 1.12 -13.57 11.47
N GLY A 51 1.76 -13.77 10.32
CA GLY A 51 1.07 -13.97 9.04
C GLY A 51 0.60 -12.65 8.42
N ARG A 52 -0.61 -12.64 7.87
CA ARG A 52 -1.14 -11.54 7.04
C ARG A 52 -1.21 -10.18 7.75
N ILE A 53 -1.50 -10.18 9.05
CA ILE A 53 -1.48 -8.95 9.85
C ILE A 53 -0.04 -8.46 10.05
N GLY A 54 0.89 -9.38 10.30
CA GLY A 54 2.31 -9.08 10.46
C GLY A 54 2.93 -8.55 9.18
N TRP A 55 2.40 -8.95 8.01
CA TRP A 55 2.74 -8.37 6.73
C TRP A 55 2.32 -6.91 6.60
N GLN A 56 1.12 -6.53 7.06
CA GLN A 56 0.70 -5.12 7.10
C GLN A 56 1.59 -4.30 8.04
N LEU A 57 1.97 -4.86 9.18
CA LEU A 57 2.93 -4.21 10.08
C LEU A 57 4.31 -4.05 9.43
N ALA A 58 4.77 -5.07 8.69
CA ALA A 58 6.01 -5.02 7.94
C ALA A 58 5.98 -3.94 6.82
N GLU A 59 4.85 -3.76 6.15
CA GLU A 59 4.64 -2.68 5.17
C GLU A 59 4.75 -1.30 5.80
N ALA A 60 4.04 -1.07 6.90
CA ALA A 60 4.11 0.19 7.62
C ALA A 60 5.54 0.48 8.08
N TYR A 61 6.27 -0.53 8.56
CA TYR A 61 7.66 -0.37 8.95
C TYR A 61 8.54 0.00 7.76
N LEU A 62 8.33 -0.69 6.62
CA LEU A 62 9.08 -0.41 5.40
C LEU A 62 8.86 1.04 4.95
N LEU A 63 7.63 1.54 4.94
CA LEU A 63 7.31 2.94 4.64
C LEU A 63 8.09 3.91 5.53
N MET A 64 8.04 3.74 6.86
CA MET A 64 8.82 4.58 7.79
C MET A 64 10.32 4.52 7.50
N LYS A 65 10.86 3.34 7.14
CA LYS A 65 12.28 3.19 6.82
C LYS A 65 12.67 3.87 5.50
N MET A 66 11.76 4.03 4.53
CA MET A 66 12.03 4.71 3.26
C MET A 66 12.40 6.20 3.43
N CYS A 67 11.95 6.85 4.51
CA CYS A 67 12.24 8.27 4.77
C CYS A 67 13.70 8.56 5.15
N PHE A 68 14.37 7.59 5.77
CA PHE A 68 15.71 7.75 6.37
C PHE A 68 16.78 6.80 5.82
N ASN A 69 16.38 5.66 5.24
CA ASN A 69 17.35 4.75 4.66
C ASN A 69 17.85 5.29 3.32
N ARG A 70 19.14 5.68 3.25
CA ARG A 70 19.76 6.25 2.04
C ARG A 70 19.60 5.37 0.80
N SER A 71 19.70 4.04 0.95
CA SER A 71 19.57 3.13 -0.18
C SER A 71 18.14 3.11 -0.71
N LEU A 72 17.13 2.98 0.15
CA LEU A 72 15.72 3.01 -0.27
C LEU A 72 15.37 4.37 -0.88
N ALA A 73 15.76 5.44 -0.21
CA ALA A 73 15.55 6.81 -0.66
C ALA A 73 16.15 7.08 -2.05
N TYR A 74 17.33 6.54 -2.35
CA TYR A 74 17.96 6.69 -3.66
C TYR A 74 17.07 6.15 -4.79
N TYR A 75 16.55 4.92 -4.64
CA TYR A 75 15.68 4.32 -5.66
C TYR A 75 14.37 5.08 -5.80
N LEU A 76 13.77 5.51 -4.69
CA LEU A 76 12.53 6.28 -4.72
C LEU A 76 12.71 7.66 -5.35
N ARG A 77 13.77 8.40 -5.02
CA ARG A 77 14.07 9.70 -5.68
C ARG A 77 14.26 9.54 -7.17
N LYS A 78 14.99 8.49 -7.59
CA LYS A 78 15.23 8.24 -9.00
C LYS A 78 13.94 7.92 -9.77
N THR A 79 13.01 7.19 -9.16
CA THR A 79 11.77 6.76 -9.82
C THR A 79 10.65 7.79 -9.70
N PHE A 80 10.50 8.42 -8.55
CA PHE A 80 9.33 9.24 -8.21
C PHE A 80 9.64 10.72 -8.01
N GLN A 81 10.91 11.11 -7.98
CA GLN A 81 11.33 12.52 -7.90
C GLN A 81 10.61 13.27 -6.77
N ASP A 82 9.88 14.33 -7.10
CA ASP A 82 9.17 15.20 -6.15
C ASP A 82 8.09 14.45 -5.37
N GLU A 83 7.43 13.45 -5.98
CA GLU A 83 6.47 12.61 -5.27
C GLU A 83 7.11 11.91 -4.06
N TYR A 84 8.38 11.50 -4.13
CA TYR A 84 9.08 10.95 -2.96
C TYR A 84 9.31 12.03 -1.88
N SER A 85 9.66 13.24 -2.29
CA SER A 85 9.84 14.37 -1.36
C SER A 85 8.54 14.68 -0.63
N TYR A 86 7.41 14.73 -1.34
CA TYR A 86 6.08 14.92 -0.76
C TYR A 86 5.70 13.80 0.20
N PHE A 87 5.88 12.54 -0.20
CA PHE A 87 5.67 11.38 0.67
C PHE A 87 6.41 11.54 2.00
N LYS A 88 7.70 11.88 1.92
CA LYS A 88 8.54 12.03 3.10
C LYS A 88 8.06 13.18 3.98
N ILE A 89 7.76 14.34 3.40
CA ILE A 89 7.31 15.52 4.15
C ILE A 89 6.01 15.22 4.89
N VAL A 90 5.01 14.65 4.20
CA VAL A 90 3.70 14.35 4.79
C VAL A 90 3.83 13.37 5.96
N LEU A 91 4.58 12.28 5.79
CA LEU A 91 4.77 11.31 6.87
C LEU A 91 5.46 11.93 8.10
N LEU A 92 6.50 12.76 7.87
CA LEU A 92 7.20 13.42 8.98
C LEU A 92 6.32 14.44 9.68
N GLN A 93 5.55 15.23 8.92
CA GLN A 93 4.61 16.22 9.47
C GLN A 93 3.54 15.54 10.33
N GLN A 94 2.94 14.44 9.86
CA GLN A 94 1.93 13.70 10.62
C GLN A 94 2.47 13.27 12.00
N LEU A 95 3.70 12.76 12.04
CA LEU A 95 4.33 12.37 13.31
C LEU A 95 4.74 13.57 14.16
N GLU A 96 5.13 14.69 13.55
CA GLU A 96 5.41 15.93 14.27
C GLU A 96 4.14 16.49 14.93
N ASP A 97 3.01 16.48 14.24
CA ASP A 97 1.72 16.88 14.78
C ASP A 97 1.31 16.00 15.97
N ARG A 98 1.50 14.67 15.86
CA ARG A 98 1.28 13.73 16.98
C ARG A 98 2.22 14.00 18.15
N MET A 99 3.50 14.27 17.88
CA MET A 99 4.48 14.63 18.92
C MET A 99 4.06 15.91 19.66
N ASN A 100 3.57 16.92 18.94
CA ASN A 100 3.11 18.18 19.51
C ASN A 100 1.85 17.99 20.36
N ALA A 101 0.91 17.13 19.93
CA ALA A 101 -0.24 16.75 20.73
C ALA A 101 0.19 16.08 22.06
N PHE A 102 1.13 15.13 22.02
CA PHE A 102 1.66 14.49 23.22
C PHE A 102 2.45 15.44 24.12
N LEU A 103 3.11 16.44 23.54
CA LEU A 103 3.81 17.47 24.31
C LEU A 103 2.81 18.31 25.14
N THR A 104 1.69 18.70 24.54
CA THR A 104 0.60 19.41 25.23
C THR A 104 0.00 18.57 26.37
N LEU A 105 -0.11 17.26 26.16
CA LEU A 105 -0.58 16.30 27.16
C LEU A 105 0.49 15.90 28.19
N LYS A 106 1.71 16.44 28.09
CA LYS A 106 2.86 16.11 28.96
C LYS A 106 3.27 14.63 28.95
N GLU A 107 3.01 13.92 27.84
CA GLU A 107 3.38 12.50 27.68
C GLU A 107 4.83 12.35 27.18
N HIS A 108 5.79 12.68 28.05
CA HIS A 108 7.21 12.82 27.69
C HIS A 108 7.83 11.56 27.04
N ASP A 109 7.43 10.37 27.47
CA ASP A 109 7.94 9.12 26.89
C ASP A 109 7.53 8.96 25.42
N LYS A 110 6.28 9.31 25.08
CA LYS A 110 5.77 9.29 23.70
C LYS A 110 6.47 10.32 22.83
N VAL A 111 6.66 11.53 23.37
CA VAL A 111 7.42 12.60 22.70
C VAL A 111 8.85 12.13 22.40
N SER A 112 9.52 11.49 23.35
CA SER A 112 10.89 10.99 23.20
C SER A 112 11.00 9.96 22.08
N ASP A 113 10.05 9.02 22.02
CA ASP A 113 10.00 7.98 21.00
C ASP A 113 9.80 8.54 19.59
N ILE A 114 8.84 9.45 19.39
CA ILE A 114 8.60 10.08 18.08
C ILE A 114 9.78 10.95 17.68
N ARG A 115 10.33 11.74 18.61
CA ARG A 115 11.50 12.59 18.36
C ARG A 115 12.71 11.78 17.88
N LEU A 116 12.90 10.57 18.40
CA LEU A 116 13.99 9.70 17.95
C LEU A 116 13.81 9.25 16.50
N PHE A 117 12.57 9.00 16.06
CA PHE A 117 12.28 8.75 14.66
C PHE A 117 12.55 10.00 13.80
N LEU A 118 11.97 11.14 14.15
CA LEU A 118 12.12 12.38 13.37
C LEU A 118 13.59 12.82 13.21
N LYS A 119 14.41 12.65 14.26
CA LYS A 119 15.83 13.05 14.24
C LYS A 119 16.78 11.99 13.66
N LYS A 120 16.54 10.70 13.95
CA LYS A 120 17.51 9.62 13.67
C LYS A 120 16.97 8.50 12.79
N GLY A 121 15.69 8.51 12.42
CA GLY A 121 15.05 7.44 11.66
C GLY A 121 14.97 6.11 12.41
N ILE A 122 15.04 6.15 13.75
CA ILE A 122 14.90 4.97 14.61
C ILE A 122 13.41 4.78 14.89
N VAL A 123 12.86 3.67 14.41
CA VAL A 123 11.46 3.31 14.60
C VAL A 123 11.31 2.62 15.96
N ARG A 124 10.53 3.21 16.86
CA ARG A 124 10.15 2.64 18.16
C ARG A 124 8.65 2.41 18.23
N LYS A 125 8.20 1.70 19.28
CA LYS A 125 6.82 1.20 19.42
C LYS A 125 5.80 2.32 19.23
N ILE A 126 5.94 3.43 19.95
CA ILE A 126 4.94 4.51 19.91
C ILE A 126 4.90 5.17 18.52
N ALA A 127 6.04 5.62 18.00
CA ALA A 127 6.11 6.21 16.66
C ALA A 127 5.58 5.27 15.56
N PHE A 128 5.83 3.98 15.71
CA PHE A 128 5.34 2.97 14.78
C PHE A 128 3.82 2.81 14.85
N TYR A 129 3.24 2.67 16.03
CA TYR A 129 1.79 2.48 16.17
C TYR A 129 1.00 3.73 15.81
N GLU A 130 1.47 4.93 16.20
CA GLU A 130 0.87 6.19 15.74
C GLU A 130 0.82 6.23 14.22
N TYR A 131 1.92 5.87 13.56
CA TYR A 131 1.94 5.81 12.10
C TYR A 131 1.03 4.71 11.54
N VAL A 132 0.99 3.52 12.14
CA VAL A 132 0.12 2.41 11.69
C VAL A 132 -1.36 2.83 11.70
N PHE A 133 -1.80 3.53 12.74
CA PHE A 133 -3.19 4.00 12.89
C PHE A 133 -3.58 5.14 11.97
N GLU A 134 -2.63 5.78 11.27
CA GLU A 134 -2.97 6.73 10.21
C GLU A 134 -3.38 6.00 8.94
N MET A 135 -4.40 6.51 8.24
CA MET A 135 -4.75 5.95 6.94
C MET A 135 -3.65 6.22 5.92
N LYS A 136 -3.23 5.17 5.20
CA LYS A 136 -2.23 5.29 4.15
C LYS A 136 -2.80 5.97 2.91
N THR A 137 -2.00 6.86 2.33
CA THR A 137 -2.28 7.62 1.12
C THR A 137 -1.99 6.81 -0.15
N ASN A 138 -2.55 7.22 -1.29
CA ASN A 138 -2.20 6.63 -2.59
C ASN A 138 -0.68 6.61 -2.82
N LEU A 139 -0.02 7.71 -2.44
CA LEU A 139 1.40 7.88 -2.63
C LEU A 139 2.20 6.83 -1.86
N GLU A 140 1.84 6.57 -0.60
CA GLU A 140 2.45 5.49 0.19
C GLU A 140 2.24 4.12 -0.45
N LEU A 141 1.03 3.83 -0.92
CA LEU A 141 0.73 2.57 -1.61
C LEU A 141 1.54 2.43 -2.90
N LYS A 142 1.72 3.51 -3.67
CA LYS A 142 2.56 3.56 -4.87
C LYS A 142 4.04 3.26 -4.54
N MET A 143 4.57 3.81 -3.46
CA MET A 143 5.95 3.57 -3.01
C MET A 143 6.15 2.12 -2.52
N LEU A 144 5.18 1.56 -1.80
CA LEU A 144 5.21 0.15 -1.40
C LEU A 144 5.13 -0.79 -2.60
N ALA A 145 4.16 -0.55 -3.50
CA ALA A 145 3.98 -1.34 -4.71
C ALA A 145 5.28 -1.40 -5.52
N TYR A 146 6.02 -0.28 -5.62
CA TYR A 146 7.32 -0.25 -6.26
C TYR A 146 8.31 -1.29 -5.72
N PHE A 147 8.43 -1.41 -4.40
CA PHE A 147 9.33 -2.39 -3.78
C PHE A 147 8.85 -3.84 -3.90
N TYR A 148 7.60 -4.06 -4.30
CA TYR A 148 7.08 -5.37 -4.70
C TYR A 148 7.30 -5.68 -6.18
N GLY A 149 8.01 -4.82 -6.90
CA GLY A 149 8.15 -4.91 -8.35
C GLY A 149 6.93 -4.40 -9.10
N GLY A 150 6.06 -3.67 -8.41
CA GLY A 150 4.89 -3.01 -8.96
C GLY A 150 5.20 -1.70 -9.67
N GLN A 151 4.26 -1.24 -10.47
CA GLN A 151 4.17 0.10 -11.01
C GLN A 151 2.71 0.48 -11.14
N GLN A 152 2.35 1.67 -10.66
CA GLN A 152 1.02 2.21 -10.92
C GLN A 152 0.89 2.54 -12.42
N ILE A 153 -0.17 2.05 -13.04
CA ILE A 153 -0.59 2.47 -14.38
C ILE A 153 -1.27 3.82 -14.21
N LEU A 154 -0.74 4.83 -14.89
CA LEU A 154 -1.22 6.21 -14.77
C LEU A 154 -2.29 6.47 -15.80
N PHE A 155 -3.48 6.82 -15.34
CA PHE A 155 -4.55 7.32 -16.18
C PHE A 155 -4.55 8.86 -16.22
N PRO A 156 -5.08 9.48 -17.29
CA PRO A 156 -5.29 10.93 -17.32
C PRO A 156 -6.27 11.34 -16.19
N SER A 157 -5.71 11.87 -15.10
CA SER A 157 -6.44 12.24 -13.90
C SER A 157 -6.42 13.76 -13.73
N PRO A 158 -7.57 14.45 -13.53
CA PRO A 158 -7.61 15.89 -13.29
C PRO A 158 -6.84 16.32 -12.04
N ASP A 159 -6.74 15.45 -11.03
CA ASP A 159 -6.07 15.73 -9.76
C ASP A 159 -4.60 15.31 -9.73
N GLY A 160 -4.05 14.81 -10.85
CA GLY A 160 -2.65 14.36 -10.95
C GLY A 160 -2.33 13.04 -10.23
N THR A 161 -3.28 12.38 -9.56
CA THR A 161 -3.03 11.14 -8.81
C THR A 161 -2.83 9.90 -9.69
N GLY A 162 -3.09 10.03 -10.99
CA GLY A 162 -3.02 8.94 -11.96
C GLY A 162 -4.14 7.90 -11.80
N CYS A 163 -5.19 8.19 -11.05
CA CYS A 163 -6.36 7.34 -10.95
C CYS A 163 -7.35 7.55 -12.10
N LEU A 164 -8.27 6.61 -12.25
CA LEU A 164 -9.40 6.71 -13.18
C LEU A 164 -10.67 6.96 -12.36
N PHE A 165 -11.52 7.90 -12.82
CA PHE A 165 -12.82 8.22 -12.21
C PHE A 165 -13.96 7.90 -13.16
N LEU A 166 -15.07 7.40 -12.61
CA LEU A 166 -16.34 7.28 -13.33
C LEU A 166 -17.19 8.53 -13.05
N ASP A 167 -16.92 9.60 -13.79
CA ASP A 167 -17.55 10.92 -13.63
C ASP A 167 -18.82 11.13 -14.48
N GLY A 168 -19.17 10.14 -15.30
CA GLY A 168 -20.28 10.19 -16.26
C GLY A 168 -19.83 10.48 -17.69
N LYS A 169 -18.62 11.02 -17.89
CA LYS A 169 -18.04 11.25 -19.21
C LYS A 169 -17.20 10.05 -19.63
N GLU A 170 -17.46 9.54 -20.83
CA GLU A 170 -16.72 8.40 -21.42
C GLU A 170 -16.69 7.14 -20.54
N ASN A 171 -17.64 6.99 -19.60
CA ASN A 171 -17.66 5.88 -18.65
C ASN A 171 -17.56 4.51 -19.34
N LYS A 172 -18.15 4.36 -20.52
CA LYS A 172 -18.02 3.12 -21.31
C LYS A 172 -16.56 2.77 -21.62
N LYS A 173 -15.78 3.73 -22.12
CA LYS A 173 -14.36 3.53 -22.45
C LYS A 173 -13.55 3.29 -21.18
N LYS A 174 -13.81 4.08 -20.13
CA LYS A 174 -13.15 3.94 -18.83
C LYS A 174 -13.41 2.58 -18.18
N LEU A 175 -14.65 2.09 -18.20
CA LEU A 175 -15.00 0.74 -17.73
C LEU A 175 -14.30 -0.34 -18.55
N GLN A 176 -14.22 -0.19 -19.87
CA GLN A 176 -13.46 -1.13 -20.70
C GLN A 176 -11.97 -1.16 -20.32
N THR A 177 -11.38 0.02 -20.06
CA THR A 177 -10.00 0.15 -19.57
C THR A 177 -9.81 -0.53 -18.22
N LEU A 178 -10.71 -0.30 -17.26
CA LEU A 178 -10.67 -0.99 -15.96
C LEU A 178 -10.77 -2.50 -16.12
N TYR A 179 -11.69 -2.98 -16.96
CA TYR A 179 -11.87 -4.40 -17.25
C TYR A 179 -10.59 -5.09 -17.75
N GLN A 180 -9.82 -4.38 -18.59
CA GLN A 180 -8.54 -4.86 -19.12
C GLN A 180 -7.44 -4.94 -18.05
N HIS A 181 -7.49 -4.07 -17.03
CA HIS A 181 -6.48 -3.97 -15.97
C HIS A 181 -6.82 -4.75 -14.69
N VAL A 182 -7.96 -5.42 -14.62
CA VAL A 182 -8.28 -6.36 -13.53
C VAL A 182 -7.14 -7.37 -13.27
N PRO A 183 -6.54 -8.01 -14.30
CA PRO A 183 -5.46 -8.98 -14.10
C PRO A 183 -4.18 -8.36 -13.54
N ASP A 184 -3.89 -7.09 -13.86
CA ASP A 184 -2.71 -6.39 -13.35
C ASP A 184 -2.82 -6.21 -11.83
N GLY A 185 -4.02 -5.82 -11.37
CA GLY A 185 -4.33 -5.54 -9.97
C GLY A 185 -4.98 -4.17 -9.82
N LEU A 186 -6.15 -4.12 -9.20
CA LEU A 186 -6.94 -2.90 -9.05
C LEU A 186 -7.27 -2.67 -7.57
N ILE A 187 -7.07 -1.43 -7.11
CA ILE A 187 -7.52 -0.94 -5.81
C ILE A 187 -8.49 0.22 -6.04
N ILE A 188 -9.59 0.24 -5.29
CA ILE A 188 -10.53 1.36 -5.26
C ILE A 188 -10.29 2.16 -3.98
N GLY A 189 -10.12 3.47 -4.11
CA GLY A 189 -10.15 4.43 -2.99
C GLY A 189 -11.52 5.06 -2.85
N LEU A 190 -12.14 4.90 -1.68
CA LEU A 190 -13.47 5.41 -1.29
C LEU A 190 -13.36 6.33 -0.08
N GLY A 191 -13.14 7.62 -0.31
CA GLY A 191 -12.92 8.56 0.79
C GLY A 191 -11.74 8.12 1.67
N TYR A 192 -12.06 7.55 2.84
CA TYR A 192 -11.09 7.02 3.81
C TYR A 192 -11.00 5.49 3.86
N HIS A 193 -11.31 4.80 2.77
CA HIS A 193 -11.25 3.33 2.71
C HIS A 193 -10.67 2.83 1.39
N TRP A 194 -9.94 1.72 1.46
CA TRP A 194 -9.29 1.09 0.31
C TRP A 194 -9.81 -0.33 0.12
N LEU A 195 -10.11 -0.70 -1.13
CA LEU A 195 -10.73 -1.97 -1.48
C LEU A 195 -9.98 -2.65 -2.62
N ALA A 196 -9.80 -3.97 -2.57
CA ALA A 196 -9.17 -4.70 -3.66
C ALA A 196 -10.23 -5.29 -4.60
N VAL A 197 -10.07 -5.09 -5.92
CA VAL A 197 -10.98 -5.68 -6.92
C VAL A 197 -10.44 -7.05 -7.33
N ARG A 198 -11.20 -8.11 -7.04
CA ARG A 198 -10.87 -9.48 -7.43
C ARG A 198 -11.34 -9.83 -8.85
N GLY A 199 -12.30 -9.09 -9.38
CA GLY A 199 -12.86 -9.40 -10.68
C GLY A 199 -13.85 -8.37 -11.17
N MET A 200 -14.17 -8.48 -12.44
CA MET A 200 -15.17 -7.65 -13.08
C MET A 200 -15.97 -8.52 -14.05
N GLU A 201 -17.29 -8.51 -13.86
CA GLU A 201 -18.24 -9.27 -14.64
C GLU A 201 -19.01 -8.31 -15.54
N GLN A 202 -19.06 -8.61 -16.84
CA GLN A 202 -19.83 -7.81 -17.78
C GLN A 202 -21.29 -8.27 -17.73
N VAL A 203 -22.19 -7.36 -17.33
CA VAL A 203 -23.64 -7.63 -17.29
C VAL A 203 -24.26 -7.36 -18.66
N ASN A 204 -23.86 -6.27 -19.30
CA ASN A 204 -24.22 -5.94 -20.67
C ASN A 204 -23.12 -5.07 -21.32
N LYS A 205 -23.35 -4.56 -22.54
CA LYS A 205 -22.34 -3.80 -23.30
C LYS A 205 -21.76 -2.58 -22.55
N ASN A 206 -22.49 -2.01 -21.60
CA ASN A 206 -22.08 -0.79 -20.89
C ASN A 206 -22.03 -0.95 -19.37
N HIS A 207 -22.54 -2.05 -18.80
CA HIS A 207 -22.64 -2.24 -17.35
C HIS A 207 -21.78 -3.41 -16.88
N TYR A 208 -21.11 -3.20 -15.75
CA TYR A 208 -20.22 -4.18 -15.13
C TYR A 208 -20.50 -4.30 -13.64
N ASN A 209 -20.36 -5.51 -13.12
CA ASN A 209 -20.30 -5.77 -11.69
C ASN A 209 -18.84 -5.88 -11.26
N PHE A 210 -18.44 -5.07 -10.29
CA PHE A 210 -17.15 -5.18 -9.62
C PHE A 210 -17.26 -6.18 -8.49
N LEU A 211 -16.40 -7.20 -8.51
CA LEU A 211 -16.25 -8.16 -7.43
C LEU A 211 -15.12 -7.65 -6.53
N ILE A 212 -15.44 -7.36 -5.27
CA ILE A 212 -14.55 -6.65 -4.35
C ILE A 212 -14.28 -7.51 -3.11
N ASN A 213 -13.01 -7.55 -2.70
CA ASN A 213 -12.60 -7.98 -1.37
C ASN A 213 -12.43 -6.74 -0.49
N ASP A 214 -13.30 -6.55 0.49
CA ASP A 214 -13.22 -5.46 1.45
C ASP A 214 -12.33 -5.88 2.64
N PRO A 215 -11.27 -5.13 2.98
CA PRO A 215 -10.43 -5.42 4.14
C PRO A 215 -11.16 -5.48 5.49
N ASN A 216 -12.42 -5.03 5.59
CA ASN A 216 -13.28 -5.24 6.76
C ASN A 216 -13.76 -6.70 6.94
N GLY A 217 -13.39 -7.62 6.05
CA GLY A 217 -13.78 -9.03 6.14
C GLY A 217 -15.00 -9.39 5.29
N GLU A 218 -15.43 -8.50 4.40
CA GLU A 218 -16.58 -8.72 3.53
C GLU A 218 -16.17 -8.92 2.07
N GLN A 219 -16.98 -9.67 1.33
CA GLN A 219 -16.93 -9.72 -0.13
C GLN A 219 -18.17 -9.03 -0.68
N ARG A 220 -17.99 -8.11 -1.62
CA ARG A 220 -19.05 -7.26 -2.14
C ARG A 220 -19.13 -7.35 -3.65
N ILE A 221 -20.35 -7.18 -4.17
CA ILE A 221 -20.60 -7.00 -5.60
C ILE A 221 -21.17 -5.59 -5.76
N VAL A 222 -20.51 -4.75 -6.56
CA VAL A 222 -20.91 -3.36 -6.78
C VAL A 222 -21.16 -3.16 -8.27
N SER A 223 -22.39 -2.80 -8.64
CA SER A 223 -22.73 -2.44 -10.02
C SER A 223 -22.05 -1.12 -10.39
N SER A 224 -21.52 -1.01 -11.60
CA SER A 224 -20.98 0.21 -12.18
C SER A 224 -21.97 1.38 -12.20
N GLU A 225 -23.27 1.09 -12.14
CA GLU A 225 -24.34 2.11 -12.06
C GLU A 225 -24.44 2.73 -10.67
N LYS A 226 -24.02 2.01 -9.63
CA LYS A 226 -24.04 2.46 -8.23
C LYS A 226 -22.71 3.08 -7.80
N ILE A 227 -21.76 3.21 -8.72
CA ILE A 227 -20.45 3.76 -8.42
C ILE A 227 -20.55 5.28 -8.38
N GLU A 228 -20.30 5.83 -7.20
CA GLU A 228 -20.28 7.25 -6.97
C GLU A 228 -19.07 7.92 -7.68
N LYS A 229 -19.21 9.22 -7.98
CA LYS A 229 -18.17 10.00 -8.67
C LYS A 229 -16.85 10.11 -7.91
N ASN A 230 -16.86 9.84 -6.61
CA ASN A 230 -15.69 9.87 -5.71
C ASN A 230 -14.87 8.57 -5.74
N PHE A 231 -15.32 7.52 -6.44
CA PHE A 231 -14.55 6.28 -6.57
C PHE A 231 -13.30 6.53 -7.41
N ARG A 232 -12.14 6.29 -6.81
CA ARG A 232 -10.85 6.41 -7.47
C ARG A 232 -10.29 5.02 -7.76
N PHE A 233 -10.08 4.70 -9.02
CA PHE A 233 -9.53 3.40 -9.43
C PHE A 233 -8.02 3.52 -9.69
N TYR A 234 -7.24 2.74 -8.97
CA TYR A 234 -5.79 2.66 -9.09
C TYR A 234 -5.40 1.30 -9.61
N ALA A 235 -4.73 1.28 -10.76
CA ALA A 235 -4.25 0.06 -11.38
C ALA A 235 -2.74 -0.10 -11.13
N PHE A 236 -2.32 -1.30 -10.78
CA PHE A 236 -0.93 -1.64 -10.53
C PHE A 236 -0.55 -2.86 -11.33
N GLN A 237 0.60 -2.83 -11.98
CA GLN A 237 1.16 -3.98 -12.68
C GLN A 237 2.42 -4.45 -11.97
N PHE A 238 2.53 -5.75 -11.68
CA PHE A 238 3.67 -6.34 -10.98
C PHE A 238 4.54 -7.18 -11.92
N ALA A 239 5.84 -6.89 -11.95
CA ALA A 239 6.82 -7.62 -12.74
C ALA A 239 7.75 -8.46 -11.85
N VAL A 240 7.87 -9.77 -12.15
CA VAL A 240 8.67 -10.72 -11.37
C VAL A 240 10.15 -10.34 -11.31
N GLU A 241 10.74 -9.89 -12.42
CA GLU A 241 12.15 -9.50 -12.44
C GLU A 241 12.41 -8.22 -11.62
N LYS A 242 11.49 -7.24 -11.70
CA LYS A 242 11.56 -6.04 -10.87
C LYS A 242 11.42 -6.39 -9.39
N ARG A 243 10.54 -7.33 -9.06
CA ARG A 243 10.34 -7.84 -7.69
C ARG A 243 11.62 -8.45 -7.12
N LYS A 244 12.30 -9.33 -7.86
CA LYS A 244 13.59 -9.92 -7.43
C LYS A 244 14.64 -8.84 -7.14
N LYS A 245 14.76 -7.85 -8.03
CA LYS A 245 15.69 -6.72 -7.86
C LYS A 245 15.37 -5.91 -6.60
N MET A 246 14.10 -5.58 -6.38
CA MET A 246 13.66 -4.79 -5.25
C MET A 246 13.81 -5.54 -3.92
N ASP A 247 13.50 -6.84 -3.88
CA ASP A 247 13.73 -7.70 -2.71
C ASP A 247 15.21 -7.63 -2.26
N ALA A 248 16.15 -7.78 -3.19
CA ALA A 248 17.58 -7.69 -2.90
C ALA A 248 17.99 -6.32 -2.33
N ILE A 249 17.40 -5.24 -2.84
CA ILE A 249 17.62 -3.88 -2.36
C ILE A 249 17.09 -3.71 -0.94
N VAL A 250 15.84 -4.11 -0.68
CA VAL A 250 15.22 -3.97 0.64
C VAL A 250 15.97 -4.80 1.68
N ARG A 251 16.31 -6.05 1.36
CA ARG A 251 17.08 -6.93 2.25
C ARG A 251 18.42 -6.31 2.64
N ARG A 252 19.16 -5.77 1.67
CA ARG A 252 20.43 -5.09 1.93
C ARG A 252 20.22 -3.85 2.80
N ALA A 253 19.25 -3.02 2.44
CA ALA A 253 18.95 -1.77 3.13
C ALA A 253 18.56 -1.99 4.60
N LEU A 254 17.79 -3.04 4.88
CA LEU A 254 17.29 -3.36 6.21
C LEU A 254 18.17 -4.37 6.98
N LYS A 255 19.30 -4.80 6.38
CA LYS A 255 20.20 -5.82 6.93
C LYS A 255 19.44 -7.11 7.30
N LEU A 256 18.62 -7.60 6.36
CA LEU A 256 17.87 -8.85 6.49
C LEU A 256 18.69 -10.04 5.97
N PRO A 257 18.36 -11.28 6.36
CA PRO A 257 19.01 -12.47 5.83
C PRO A 257 18.98 -12.51 4.30
N LYS A 258 20.08 -12.96 3.69
CA LYS A 258 20.11 -13.27 2.26
C LYS A 258 19.36 -14.59 2.06
N ARG A 259 18.31 -14.58 1.25
CA ARG A 259 17.62 -15.80 0.80
C ARG A 259 18.08 -16.07 -0.62
N ILE A 260 18.96 -17.06 -0.81
CA ILE A 260 19.33 -17.54 -2.14
C ILE A 260 18.18 -18.41 -2.62
N LYS A 261 17.58 -18.09 -3.77
CA LYS A 261 16.63 -19.02 -4.40
C LYS A 261 17.41 -20.28 -4.78
N LYS A 262 17.11 -21.42 -4.17
CA LYS A 262 17.14 -22.67 -4.93
C LYS A 262 16.07 -22.50 -5.99
N MET A 263 16.51 -22.44 -7.25
CA MET A 263 15.61 -22.48 -8.41
C MET A 263 14.90 -23.83 -8.44
#